data_AF-A0A9P6I4K8-F1
#
_entry.id   AF-A0A9P6I4K8-F1
#
_cell.length_a   1.000
_cell.length_b   1.000
_cell.length_c   1.000
_cell.angle_alpha   90.00
_cell.angle_beta   90.00
_cell.angle_gamma   90.00
#
_symmetry.space_group_name_H-M   'P 1'
#
loop_
_entity.id
_entity.type
_entity.pdbx_description
1 polymer ?
#
loop_
_entity_poly.entity_id
_entity_poly.type
_entity_poly.pdbx_seq_one_letter_code
_entity_poly.pdbx_strand_id
1 'polypeptide(L)'
;MQSLCEYCEVIPLNSAELRSRKDDAAASWFGLGHLDRVINSKCPFCRLVTQAIHQDYIANPEDGVATSRLDPVNVVWSNDLGPGKRGAFYVYGVRKCIIYFAGDETQTTDGGDDDGFLRSSISPDLDYHRIGQWISSCEATHTVHCGDGYTPKQFSDAYPGLEVLRLIDVESYCLVRVQDVRRYVALSYVWGGVASVRLATSNLEQMLRINGIKAAWSRLPKTITDTILLAQKLQIRYVWVDALCLIQDDEDDLRRGINVMDNIYERAHLTVVAAYGHNANAGLPGIAKNSRMRTESIDVRKNIHMRVFMELDGMLDSTVYQTRGWT
;
A
#
# COMPACT_ATOMS: atom_id res chain seq x y z
N MET A 1 18.06 12.73 -24.83
CA MET A 1 16.74 13.03 -24.23
C MET A 1 15.77 13.23 -25.38
N GLN A 2 14.68 12.45 -25.43
CA GLN A 2 13.65 12.60 -26.47
C GLN A 2 12.88 13.90 -26.24
N SER A 3 12.64 14.65 -27.31
CA SER A 3 11.89 15.91 -27.28
C SER A 3 10.38 15.66 -27.16
N LEU A 4 9.66 16.69 -26.70
CA LEU A 4 8.20 16.68 -26.74
C LEU A 4 7.71 16.75 -28.19
N CYS A 5 6.55 16.15 -28.43
CA CYS A 5 5.84 16.30 -29.70
C CYS A 5 5.14 17.66 -29.78
N GLU A 6 4.72 18.07 -30.98
CA GLU A 6 3.99 19.33 -31.22
C GLU A 6 2.74 19.54 -30.34
N TYR A 7 2.05 18.45 -29.95
CA TYR A 7 0.86 18.53 -29.07
C TYR A 7 1.22 18.69 -27.59
N CYS A 8 2.31 18.07 -27.15
CA CYS A 8 2.74 18.15 -25.76
C CYS A 8 3.64 19.38 -25.51
N GLU A 9 4.15 20.04 -26.55
CA GLU A 9 4.93 21.27 -26.42
C GLU A 9 4.11 22.46 -25.89
N VAL A 10 2.80 22.48 -26.16
CA VAL A 10 1.88 23.53 -25.71
C VAL A 10 1.56 23.48 -24.22
N ILE A 11 1.95 22.39 -23.55
CA ILE A 11 1.76 22.23 -22.11
C ILE A 11 2.85 23.05 -21.39
N PRO A 12 2.47 24.08 -20.62
CA PRO A 12 3.44 24.86 -19.88
C PRO A 12 3.89 24.03 -18.69
N LEU A 13 4.99 23.28 -18.84
CA LEU A 13 5.57 22.45 -17.77
C LEU A 13 6.33 23.29 -16.73
N ASN A 14 5.81 24.47 -16.42
CA ASN A 14 6.30 25.36 -15.37
C ASN A 14 5.24 25.37 -14.28
N SER A 15 5.66 24.99 -13.07
CA SER A 15 4.77 24.87 -11.93
C SER A 15 4.11 26.18 -11.53
N ALA A 16 4.84 27.30 -11.52
CA ALA A 16 4.30 28.61 -11.15
C ALA A 16 3.20 29.05 -12.14
N GLU A 17 3.45 28.84 -13.44
CA GLU A 17 2.48 29.16 -14.50
C GLU A 17 1.24 28.28 -14.40
N LEU A 18 1.41 26.99 -14.12
CA LEU A 18 0.30 26.06 -13.94
C LEU A 18 -0.55 26.42 -12.71
N ARG A 19 0.07 26.79 -11.58
CA ARG A 19 -0.63 27.13 -10.34
C ARG A 19 -1.50 28.39 -10.44
N SER A 20 -1.16 29.33 -11.35
CA SER A 20 -2.01 30.50 -11.58
C SER A 20 -3.28 30.22 -12.37
N ARG A 21 -3.39 29.03 -12.97
CA ARG A 21 -4.58 28.65 -13.73
C ARG A 21 -5.70 28.28 -12.75
N LYS A 22 -6.93 28.65 -13.08
CA LYS A 22 -8.12 28.20 -12.33
C LYS A 22 -8.51 26.79 -12.77
N ASP A 23 -8.88 25.97 -11.81
CA ASP A 23 -9.41 24.62 -12.04
C ASP A 23 -10.65 24.69 -12.96
N ASP A 24 -10.78 23.72 -13.86
CA ASP A 24 -11.85 23.59 -14.87
C ASP A 24 -11.97 24.75 -15.89
N ALA A 25 -11.04 25.71 -15.88
CA ALA A 25 -11.01 26.76 -16.91
C ALA A 25 -10.52 26.18 -18.23
N ALA A 26 -10.96 26.71 -19.38
CA ALA A 26 -10.51 26.24 -20.71
C ALA A 26 -8.98 26.24 -20.87
N ALA A 27 -8.29 27.19 -20.21
CA ALA A 27 -6.84 27.25 -20.15
C ALA A 27 -6.19 26.01 -19.51
N SER A 28 -6.88 25.27 -18.65
CA SER A 28 -6.32 24.09 -17.99
C SER A 28 -6.46 22.80 -18.80
N TRP A 29 -7.03 22.87 -20.01
CA TRP A 29 -7.27 21.73 -20.89
C TRP A 29 -6.30 21.69 -22.06
N PHE A 30 -5.65 20.54 -22.26
CA PHE A 30 -4.64 20.34 -23.30
C PHE A 30 -5.01 19.13 -24.15
N GLY A 31 -5.31 19.40 -25.43
CA GLY A 31 -5.68 18.38 -26.41
C GLY A 31 -4.45 17.71 -27.03
N LEU A 32 -4.34 16.38 -26.91
CA LEU A 32 -3.19 15.60 -27.38
C LEU A 32 -3.41 14.86 -28.70
N GLY A 33 -4.57 15.11 -29.32
CA GLY A 33 -5.05 14.41 -30.51
C GLY A 33 -5.77 13.10 -30.16
N HIS A 34 -5.70 12.12 -31.06
CA HIS A 34 -6.41 10.85 -30.93
C HIS A 34 -5.62 9.80 -30.12
N LEU A 35 -6.34 8.87 -29.49
CA LEU A 35 -5.73 7.82 -28.66
C LEU A 35 -4.66 7.02 -29.42
N ASP A 36 -4.91 6.59 -30.66
CA ASP A 36 -3.96 5.81 -31.48
C ASP A 36 -2.58 6.45 -31.57
N ARG A 37 -2.56 7.77 -31.75
CA ARG A 37 -1.34 8.55 -31.83
C ARG A 37 -0.65 8.61 -30.47
N VAL A 38 -1.38 8.89 -29.39
CA VAL A 38 -0.80 8.99 -28.04
C VAL A 38 -0.14 7.67 -27.63
N ILE A 39 -0.80 6.52 -27.83
CA ILE A 39 -0.26 5.21 -27.43
C ILE A 39 0.97 4.77 -28.22
N ASN A 40 1.09 5.21 -29.48
CA ASN A 40 2.21 4.89 -30.36
C ASN A 40 3.30 5.98 -30.33
N SER A 41 3.14 7.03 -29.53
CA SER A 41 4.10 8.13 -29.48
C SER A 41 5.30 7.84 -28.57
N LYS A 42 6.50 8.17 -29.07
CA LYS A 42 7.71 8.15 -28.26
C LYS A 42 7.87 9.40 -27.37
N CYS A 43 7.02 10.42 -27.52
CA CYS A 43 7.08 11.62 -26.68
C CYS A 43 6.99 11.22 -25.19
N PRO A 44 7.90 11.74 -24.33
CA PRO A 44 7.93 11.36 -22.91
C PRO A 44 6.63 11.69 -22.17
N PHE A 45 5.97 12.83 -22.46
CA PHE A 45 4.67 13.14 -21.86
C PHE A 45 3.54 12.23 -22.39
N CYS A 46 3.51 11.91 -23.69
CA CYS A 46 2.55 10.94 -24.22
C CYS A 46 2.71 9.56 -23.57
N ARG A 47 3.94 9.15 -23.23
CA ARG A 47 4.18 7.90 -22.49
C ARG A 47 3.57 7.92 -21.08
N LEU A 48 3.64 9.04 -20.36
CA LEU A 48 2.97 9.19 -19.06
C LEU A 48 1.46 9.06 -19.20
N VAL A 49 0.88 9.69 -20.23
CA VAL A 49 -0.56 9.58 -20.51
C VAL A 49 -0.95 8.14 -20.81
N THR A 50 -0.20 7.46 -21.67
CA THR A 50 -0.42 6.02 -21.96
C THR A 50 -0.31 5.16 -20.71
N GLN A 51 0.67 5.42 -19.85
CA GLN A 51 0.83 4.73 -18.58
C GLN A 51 -0.35 4.98 -17.64
N ALA A 52 -0.85 6.21 -17.54
CA ALA A 52 -2.03 6.55 -16.75
C ALA A 52 -3.29 5.83 -17.24
N ILE A 53 -3.54 5.85 -18.56
CA ILE A 53 -4.69 5.13 -19.15
C ILE A 53 -4.58 3.61 -18.90
N HIS A 54 -3.40 3.03 -19.11
CA HIS A 54 -3.19 1.60 -18.92
C HIS A 54 -3.34 1.17 -17.45
N GLN A 55 -2.84 1.96 -16.51
CA GLN A 55 -3.01 1.67 -15.08
C GLN A 55 -4.48 1.74 -14.68
N ASP A 56 -5.21 2.76 -15.14
CA ASP A 56 -6.65 2.90 -14.88
C ASP A 56 -7.45 1.74 -15.49
N TYR A 57 -7.12 1.32 -16.70
CA TYR A 57 -7.75 0.15 -17.35
C TYR A 57 -7.55 -1.15 -16.56
N ILE A 58 -6.33 -1.40 -16.06
CA ILE A 58 -6.07 -2.56 -15.20
C ILE A 58 -6.89 -2.49 -13.92
N ALA A 59 -6.98 -1.31 -13.31
CA ALA A 59 -7.69 -1.13 -12.05
C ALA A 59 -9.22 -1.17 -12.24
N ASN A 60 -9.72 -0.72 -13.39
CA ASN A 60 -11.14 -0.64 -13.69
C ASN A 60 -11.47 -1.10 -15.11
N PRO A 61 -11.47 -2.42 -15.38
CA PRO A 61 -11.74 -2.94 -16.72
C PRO A 61 -13.15 -2.62 -17.22
N GLU A 62 -14.11 -2.39 -16.31
CA GLU A 62 -15.51 -2.08 -16.62
C GLU A 62 -15.77 -0.60 -16.99
N ASP A 63 -14.90 0.32 -16.58
CA ASP A 63 -15.06 1.79 -16.71
C ASP A 63 -14.13 2.41 -17.78
N GLY A 64 -13.70 1.61 -18.75
CA GLY A 64 -12.68 2.01 -19.74
C GLY A 64 -12.96 3.32 -20.47
N VAL A 65 -11.98 4.22 -20.40
CA VAL A 65 -12.10 5.64 -20.76
C VAL A 65 -11.97 5.92 -22.26
N ALA A 66 -11.42 4.97 -23.00
CA ALA A 66 -11.26 5.06 -24.44
C ALA A 66 -11.54 3.70 -25.06
N THR A 67 -12.79 3.54 -25.48
CA THR A 67 -13.28 2.33 -26.17
C THR A 67 -12.85 2.34 -27.64
N SER A 68 -12.40 3.48 -28.16
CA SER A 68 -11.99 3.67 -29.56
C SER A 68 -10.58 4.27 -29.68
N ARG A 69 -9.78 3.76 -30.63
CA ARG A 69 -8.48 4.35 -31.03
C ARG A 69 -8.62 5.78 -31.58
N LEU A 70 -9.81 6.21 -31.96
CA LEU A 70 -10.10 7.55 -32.48
C LEU A 70 -10.59 8.53 -31.41
N ASP A 71 -10.73 8.11 -30.16
CA ASP A 71 -11.20 8.99 -29.10
C ASP A 71 -10.19 10.14 -28.86
N PRO A 72 -10.66 11.40 -28.70
CA PRO A 72 -9.79 12.52 -28.37
C PRO A 72 -9.25 12.35 -26.95
N VAL A 73 -7.96 12.63 -26.78
CA VAL A 73 -7.29 12.61 -25.48
C VAL A 73 -7.06 14.04 -25.01
N ASN A 74 -7.67 14.38 -23.88
CA ASN A 74 -7.46 15.65 -23.20
C ASN A 74 -6.83 15.39 -21.85
N VAL A 75 -5.79 16.17 -21.54
CA VAL A 75 -5.19 16.20 -20.22
C VAL A 75 -5.59 17.52 -19.57
N VAL A 76 -5.97 17.47 -18.31
CA VAL A 76 -6.45 18.62 -17.54
C VAL A 76 -5.55 18.86 -16.35
N TRP A 77 -5.17 20.12 -16.12
CA TRP A 77 -4.48 20.55 -14.90
C TRP A 77 -5.49 20.91 -13.81
N SER A 78 -5.21 20.47 -12.59
CA SER A 78 -5.93 20.80 -11.37
C SER A 78 -4.94 21.14 -10.26
N ASN A 79 -5.26 22.12 -9.43
CA ASN A 79 -4.35 22.62 -8.38
C ASN A 79 -4.34 21.81 -7.10
N ASP A 80 -5.33 20.94 -6.89
CA ASP A 80 -5.57 20.31 -5.60
C ASP A 80 -5.76 18.79 -5.66
N LEU A 81 -5.58 18.20 -6.84
CA LEU A 81 -5.86 16.79 -7.10
C LEU A 81 -4.66 15.88 -6.78
N GLY A 82 -3.46 16.46 -6.79
CA GLY A 82 -2.23 15.81 -6.38
C GLY A 82 -2.14 15.53 -4.87
N PRO A 83 -1.22 14.62 -4.47
CA PRO A 83 -0.98 14.29 -3.07
C PRO A 83 -0.70 15.54 -2.22
N GLY A 84 -1.36 15.62 -1.07
CA GLY A 84 -1.25 16.79 -0.20
C GLY A 84 -1.92 18.05 -0.77
N LYS A 85 -3.02 17.89 -1.54
CA LYS A 85 -3.75 18.98 -2.19
C LYS A 85 -2.89 19.82 -3.13
N ARG A 86 -2.04 19.17 -3.93
CA ARG A 86 -1.10 19.84 -4.84
C ARG A 86 -1.54 19.77 -6.30
N GLY A 87 -0.91 20.57 -7.13
CA GLY A 87 -1.10 20.53 -8.58
C GLY A 87 -0.83 19.16 -9.22
N ALA A 88 -1.72 18.70 -10.10
CA ALA A 88 -1.51 17.53 -10.94
C ALA A 88 -2.31 17.60 -12.24
N PHE A 89 -1.83 16.87 -13.23
CA PHE A 89 -2.54 16.59 -14.46
C PHE A 89 -3.36 15.31 -14.27
N TYR A 90 -4.56 15.23 -14.84
CA TYR A 90 -5.26 13.98 -15.05
C TYR A 90 -5.70 13.88 -16.50
N VAL A 91 -5.92 12.67 -16.99
CA VAL A 91 -6.46 12.45 -18.34
C VAL A 91 -7.97 12.47 -18.22
N TYR A 92 -8.66 13.35 -18.96
CA TYR A 92 -10.11 13.44 -18.92
C TYR A 92 -10.77 12.06 -19.15
N GLY A 93 -11.67 11.68 -18.24
CA GLY A 93 -12.33 10.38 -18.21
C GLY A 93 -11.62 9.34 -17.35
N VAL A 94 -10.29 9.41 -17.18
CA VAL A 94 -9.49 8.54 -16.29
C VAL A 94 -9.63 9.10 -14.90
N ARG A 95 -10.24 8.31 -14.00
CA ARG A 95 -10.70 8.81 -12.70
C ARG A 95 -9.70 8.60 -11.57
N LYS A 96 -8.80 7.64 -11.71
CA LYS A 96 -7.97 7.15 -10.58
C LYS A 96 -6.47 7.39 -10.74
N CYS A 97 -6.02 7.86 -11.89
CA CYS A 97 -4.60 8.11 -12.16
C CYS A 97 -4.33 9.57 -12.46
N ILE A 98 -3.22 10.05 -11.91
CA ILE A 98 -2.78 11.43 -12.01
C ILE A 98 -1.31 11.47 -12.40
N ILE A 99 -0.93 12.51 -13.13
CA ILE A 99 0.41 12.75 -13.61
C ILE A 99 0.89 14.01 -12.90
N TYR A 100 1.96 13.91 -12.14
CA TYR A 100 2.44 15.01 -11.32
C TYR A 100 3.95 15.14 -11.51
N PHE A 101 4.47 16.31 -11.15
CA PHE A 101 5.91 16.51 -11.09
C PHE A 101 6.48 15.62 -9.99
N ALA A 102 7.38 14.74 -10.38
CA ALA A 102 8.35 14.26 -9.45
C ALA A 102 9.45 15.27 -9.34
N GLY A 103 10.36 15.13 -8.42
CA GLY A 103 11.70 15.65 -8.78
C GLY A 103 12.84 14.92 -8.25
N ASP A 104 13.84 15.70 -7.89
CA ASP A 104 15.22 15.23 -7.77
C ASP A 104 15.33 14.09 -6.76
N GLU A 105 15.68 12.92 -7.29
CA GLU A 105 15.90 11.68 -6.55
C GLU A 105 17.06 11.83 -5.55
N THR A 106 17.90 12.87 -5.72
CA THR A 106 19.12 13.11 -4.92
C THR A 106 18.95 14.15 -3.81
N GLN A 107 17.83 14.87 -3.75
CA GLN A 107 17.58 15.86 -2.70
C GLN A 107 16.51 15.36 -1.72
N THR A 108 16.98 14.64 -0.70
CA THR A 108 16.23 14.37 0.52
C THR A 108 16.13 15.65 1.35
N THR A 109 15.21 16.54 0.99
CA THR A 109 14.89 17.67 1.88
C THR A 109 13.91 17.21 2.94
N ASP A 110 14.45 17.06 4.14
CA ASP A 110 13.74 17.11 5.41
C ASP A 110 12.79 18.32 5.46
N GLY A 111 11.53 18.09 5.12
CA GLY A 111 10.38 18.76 5.72
C GLY A 111 10.29 20.29 5.64
N GLY A 112 11.02 20.93 4.71
CA GLY A 112 10.85 22.33 4.39
C GLY A 112 9.80 22.55 3.31
N ASP A 113 8.93 23.51 3.55
CA ASP A 113 8.10 24.31 2.64
C ASP A 113 8.85 24.85 1.41
N ASP A 114 9.40 23.94 0.61
CA ASP A 114 9.81 24.22 -0.76
C ASP A 114 8.64 23.89 -1.69
N ASP A 115 8.19 24.94 -2.37
CA ASP A 115 7.48 25.07 -3.66
C ASP A 115 7.73 23.99 -4.74
N GLY A 116 8.51 22.94 -4.47
CA GLY A 116 8.82 21.79 -5.32
C GLY A 116 8.25 20.44 -4.85
N PHE A 117 7.11 20.05 -5.43
CA PHE A 117 6.80 18.71 -5.97
C PHE A 117 7.76 17.55 -5.72
N LEU A 118 7.84 17.03 -4.48
CA LEU A 118 8.67 15.86 -4.18
C LEU A 118 8.02 14.92 -3.17
N ARG A 119 7.32 13.87 -3.70
CA ARG A 119 7.37 12.59 -2.98
C ARG A 119 8.59 11.84 -3.49
N SER A 120 9.54 11.69 -2.59
CA SER A 120 10.65 10.73 -2.60
C SER A 120 10.40 9.54 -3.52
N SER A 121 11.39 9.27 -4.39
CA SER A 121 11.68 7.93 -4.90
C SER A 121 11.32 6.90 -3.84
N ILE A 122 10.26 6.14 -4.09
CA ILE A 122 9.97 4.97 -3.27
C ILE A 122 11.12 4.01 -3.53
N SER A 123 12.11 4.01 -2.63
CA SER A 123 13.25 3.10 -2.67
C SER A 123 12.75 1.67 -2.95
N PRO A 124 13.50 0.87 -3.71
CA PRO A 124 13.18 -0.54 -3.92
C PRO A 124 12.94 -1.29 -2.59
N ASP A 125 13.61 -0.84 -1.53
CA ASP A 125 13.48 -1.38 -0.18
C ASP A 125 12.49 -0.54 0.65
N LEU A 126 11.84 -1.19 1.63
CA LEU A 126 10.96 -0.52 2.57
C LEU A 126 11.78 0.32 3.57
N ASP A 127 11.40 1.59 3.73
CA ASP A 127 11.99 2.47 4.72
C ASP A 127 11.37 2.20 6.10
N TYR A 128 12.05 1.37 6.89
CA TYR A 128 11.63 1.01 8.24
C TYR A 128 11.66 2.21 9.19
N HIS A 129 12.61 3.14 9.01
CA HIS A 129 12.73 4.35 9.83
C HIS A 129 11.50 5.24 9.65
N ARG A 130 11.03 5.42 8.42
CA ARG A 130 9.80 6.18 8.13
C ARG A 130 8.57 5.58 8.81
N ILE A 131 8.41 4.25 8.76
CA ILE A 131 7.32 3.56 9.45
C ILE A 131 7.42 3.78 10.97
N GLY A 132 8.65 3.68 11.51
CA GLY A 132 8.92 4.00 12.91
C GLY A 132 8.51 5.43 13.29
N GLN A 133 8.82 6.43 12.47
CA GLN A 133 8.39 7.81 12.72
C GLN A 133 6.87 7.93 12.71
N TRP A 134 6.16 7.26 11.81
CA TRP A 134 4.69 7.28 11.77
C TRP A 134 4.07 6.67 13.03
N ILE A 135 4.62 5.55 13.52
CA ILE A 135 4.21 4.93 14.78
C ILE A 135 4.45 5.90 15.93
N SER A 136 5.67 6.45 16.07
CA SER A 136 6.02 7.38 17.14
C SER A 136 5.15 8.64 17.11
N SER A 137 4.85 9.17 15.92
CA SER A 137 3.91 10.28 15.77
C SER A 137 2.51 9.91 16.25
N CYS A 138 1.99 8.74 15.88
CA CYS A 138 0.68 8.29 16.37
C CYS A 138 0.65 8.19 17.90
N GLU A 139 1.65 7.55 18.51
CA GLU A 139 1.70 7.40 19.98
C GLU A 139 1.81 8.75 20.71
N ALA A 140 2.57 9.71 20.15
CA ALA A 140 2.78 11.01 20.79
C ALA A 140 1.57 11.95 20.65
N THR A 141 0.81 11.85 19.55
CA THR A 141 -0.28 12.79 19.24
C THR A 141 -1.67 12.26 19.51
N HIS A 142 -1.88 10.94 19.52
CA HIS A 142 -3.19 10.31 19.70
C HIS A 142 -3.34 9.64 21.07
N THR A 143 -2.95 10.31 22.15
CA THR A 143 -2.91 9.74 23.52
C THR A 143 -4.26 9.27 24.06
N VAL A 144 -5.37 9.84 23.59
CA VAL A 144 -6.73 9.53 24.05
C VAL A 144 -7.38 8.38 23.29
N HIS A 145 -7.12 8.26 21.98
CA HIS A 145 -7.76 7.26 21.12
C HIS A 145 -6.85 6.09 20.73
N CYS A 146 -5.53 6.30 20.71
CA CYS A 146 -4.55 5.33 20.22
C CYS A 146 -3.37 5.10 21.21
N GLY A 147 -3.44 5.66 22.43
CA GLY A 147 -2.42 5.54 23.48
C GLY A 147 -2.87 4.73 24.71
N ASP A 148 -2.04 4.75 25.77
CA ASP A 148 -2.19 3.92 26.99
C ASP A 148 -3.54 4.05 27.72
N GLY A 149 -4.32 5.11 27.44
CA GLY A 149 -5.66 5.29 28.02
C GLY A 149 -6.75 4.40 27.40
N TYR A 150 -6.53 3.81 26.23
CA TYR A 150 -7.51 2.97 25.52
C TYR A 150 -7.25 1.46 25.66
N THR A 151 -6.10 1.05 26.19
CA THR A 151 -5.74 -0.37 26.34
C THR A 151 -6.39 -0.96 27.61
N PRO A 152 -7.29 -1.95 27.48
CA PRO A 152 -7.85 -2.63 28.65
C PRO A 152 -6.72 -3.21 29.51
N LYS A 153 -6.81 -3.04 30.82
CA LYS A 153 -5.78 -3.55 31.74
C LYS A 153 -5.86 -5.07 31.93
N GLN A 154 -7.03 -5.66 31.72
CA GLN A 154 -7.27 -7.10 31.89
C GLN A 154 -7.52 -7.80 30.55
N PHE A 155 -7.01 -9.02 30.44
CA PHE A 155 -7.13 -9.87 29.26
C PHE A 155 -8.59 -10.15 28.87
N SER A 156 -9.43 -10.50 29.84
CA SER A 156 -10.85 -10.80 29.63
C SER A 156 -11.65 -9.62 29.07
N ASP A 157 -11.31 -8.39 29.47
CA ASP A 157 -11.92 -7.17 28.93
C ASP A 157 -11.40 -6.86 27.51
N ALA A 158 -10.13 -7.18 27.23
CA ALA A 158 -9.53 -6.99 25.91
C ALA A 158 -10.02 -8.00 24.87
N TYR A 159 -10.24 -9.25 25.27
CA TYR A 159 -10.61 -10.35 24.38
C TYR A 159 -11.73 -11.20 25.02
N PRO A 160 -12.98 -10.69 25.05
CA PRO A 160 -14.09 -11.36 25.72
C PRO A 160 -14.35 -12.77 25.19
N GLY A 161 -14.36 -13.76 26.09
CA GLY A 161 -14.59 -15.15 25.69
C GLY A 161 -13.36 -15.90 25.20
N LEU A 162 -12.19 -15.26 25.06
CA LEU A 162 -10.94 -16.00 24.89
C LEU A 162 -10.37 -16.41 26.26
N GLU A 163 -9.81 -17.62 26.32
CA GLU A 163 -8.97 -18.06 27.45
C GLU A 163 -7.52 -17.69 27.25
N VAL A 164 -7.04 -17.80 26.00
CA VAL A 164 -5.68 -17.47 25.58
C VAL A 164 -5.70 -16.82 24.20
N LEU A 165 -4.78 -15.89 23.98
CA LEU A 165 -4.45 -15.38 22.64
C LEU A 165 -3.15 -16.05 22.19
N ARG A 166 -3.13 -16.63 20.99
CA ARG A 166 -1.89 -17.15 20.41
C ARG A 166 -1.24 -16.06 19.57
N LEU A 167 0.07 -15.91 19.72
CA LEU A 167 0.89 -14.97 18.94
C LEU A 167 2.15 -15.69 18.46
N ILE A 168 2.66 -15.30 17.31
CA ILE A 168 3.99 -15.71 16.85
C ILE A 168 4.99 -14.84 17.60
N ASP A 169 5.87 -15.46 18.38
CA ASP A 169 7.07 -14.80 18.90
C ASP A 169 8.15 -14.78 17.82
N VAL A 170 8.50 -13.60 17.34
CA VAL A 170 9.49 -13.44 16.26
C VAL A 170 10.94 -13.64 16.71
N GLU A 171 11.22 -13.62 18.02
CA GLU A 171 12.56 -13.88 18.54
C GLU A 171 12.80 -15.39 18.66
N SER A 172 11.81 -16.11 19.21
CA SER A 172 11.89 -17.57 19.40
C SER A 172 11.35 -18.39 18.22
N TYR A 173 10.78 -17.74 17.19
CA TYR A 173 10.16 -18.38 16.02
C TYR A 173 9.21 -19.52 16.41
N CYS A 174 8.28 -19.23 17.33
CA CYS A 174 7.30 -20.18 17.85
C CYS A 174 5.95 -19.50 18.12
N LEU A 175 4.90 -20.29 18.29
CA LEU A 175 3.66 -19.79 18.89
C LEU A 175 3.83 -19.70 20.40
N VAL A 176 3.30 -18.64 20.98
CA VAL A 176 3.17 -18.47 22.42
C VAL A 176 1.69 -18.31 22.75
N ARG A 177 1.30 -18.83 23.91
CA ARG A 177 -0.03 -18.59 24.49
C ARG A 177 0.10 -17.47 25.50
N VAL A 178 -0.67 -16.42 25.33
CA VAL A 178 -0.67 -15.27 26.24
C VAL A 178 -2.04 -15.09 26.90
N GLN A 179 -2.01 -14.66 28.16
CA GLN A 179 -3.19 -14.36 29.00
C GLN A 179 -3.11 -12.91 29.50
N ASP A 180 -2.34 -12.07 28.81
CA ASP A 180 -2.16 -10.65 29.06
C ASP A 180 -2.20 -9.85 27.75
N VAL A 181 -2.32 -8.53 27.87
CA VAL A 181 -2.35 -7.62 26.72
C VAL A 181 -0.92 -7.33 26.28
N ARG A 182 -0.57 -7.73 25.06
CA ARG A 182 0.76 -7.53 24.47
C ARG A 182 0.68 -6.58 23.30
N ARG A 183 1.81 -5.93 22.98
CA ARG A 183 2.00 -5.21 21.71
C ARG A 183 2.32 -6.22 20.61
N TYR A 184 1.56 -6.18 19.51
CA TYR A 184 1.75 -7.07 18.37
C TYR A 184 1.36 -6.39 17.06
N VAL A 185 1.86 -6.94 15.97
CA VAL A 185 1.45 -6.60 14.60
C VAL A 185 0.34 -7.58 14.20
N ALA A 186 -0.79 -7.11 13.67
CA ALA A 186 -1.76 -7.98 13.02
C ALA A 186 -1.54 -7.99 11.51
N LEU A 187 -1.70 -9.16 10.88
CA LEU A 187 -1.71 -9.28 9.43
C LEU A 187 -3.14 -9.38 8.94
N SER A 188 -3.46 -8.56 7.95
CA SER A 188 -4.64 -8.73 7.12
C SER A 188 -4.24 -8.98 5.67
N TYR A 189 -4.66 -10.11 5.12
CA TYR A 189 -4.19 -10.59 3.82
C TYR A 189 -5.13 -11.63 3.22
N VAL A 190 -5.11 -11.76 1.89
CA VAL A 190 -5.89 -12.78 1.17
C VAL A 190 -5.17 -14.12 1.23
N TRP A 191 -5.86 -15.17 1.68
CA TRP A 191 -5.32 -16.53 1.66
C TRP A 191 -5.20 -17.04 0.21
N GLY A 192 -6.28 -16.94 -0.56
CA GLY A 192 -6.31 -17.40 -1.96
C GLY A 192 -6.27 -18.93 -2.09
N GLY A 193 -6.12 -19.42 -3.31
CA GLY A 193 -6.14 -20.85 -3.63
C GLY A 193 -4.79 -21.57 -3.53
N VAL A 194 -3.89 -21.12 -2.65
CA VAL A 194 -2.54 -21.71 -2.51
C VAL A 194 -2.46 -22.59 -1.28
N ALA A 195 -1.65 -23.64 -1.35
CA ALA A 195 -1.29 -24.40 -0.17
C ALA A 195 -0.59 -23.49 0.84
N SER A 196 -1.09 -23.50 2.07
CA SER A 196 -0.60 -22.70 3.18
C SER A 196 -0.59 -23.56 4.43
N VAL A 197 0.51 -23.50 5.16
CA VAL A 197 0.56 -24.02 6.53
C VAL A 197 -0.47 -23.25 7.34
N ARG A 198 -1.32 -24.01 8.00
CA ARG A 198 -2.35 -23.57 8.93
C ARG A 198 -2.15 -24.29 10.25
N LEU A 199 -2.50 -23.63 11.35
CA LEU A 199 -2.48 -24.26 12.65
C LEU A 199 -3.63 -25.25 12.72
N ALA A 200 -3.31 -26.50 13.02
CA ALA A 200 -4.28 -27.57 13.23
C ALA A 200 -3.97 -28.24 14.58
N THR A 201 -4.92 -28.98 15.17
CA THR A 201 -4.66 -29.70 16.43
C THR A 201 -3.43 -30.61 16.31
N SER A 202 -3.21 -31.25 15.15
CA SER A 202 -2.09 -32.17 14.90
C SER A 202 -0.70 -31.53 14.94
N ASN A 203 -0.58 -30.24 14.59
CA ASN A 203 0.71 -29.54 14.52
C ASN A 203 0.91 -28.53 15.65
N LEU A 204 -0.06 -28.38 16.56
CA LEU A 204 -0.03 -27.36 17.60
C LEU A 204 1.18 -27.46 18.53
N GLU A 205 1.46 -28.64 19.06
CA GLU A 205 2.60 -28.85 19.96
C GLU A 205 3.94 -28.55 19.28
N GLN A 206 4.07 -28.93 18.01
CA GLN A 206 5.23 -28.59 17.19
C GLN A 206 5.38 -27.07 17.02
N MET A 207 4.28 -26.35 16.75
CA MET A 207 4.31 -24.90 16.55
C MET A 207 4.62 -24.12 17.84
N LEU A 208 4.28 -24.66 19.01
CA LEU A 208 4.58 -24.07 20.33
C LEU A 208 6.05 -24.25 20.76
N ARG A 209 6.77 -25.22 20.19
CA ARG A 209 8.20 -25.42 20.51
C ARG A 209 9.02 -24.26 19.95
N ILE A 210 10.07 -23.87 20.68
CA ILE A 210 11.08 -22.92 20.17
C ILE A 210 11.54 -23.39 18.78
N ASN A 211 11.57 -22.46 17.81
CA ASN A 211 11.83 -22.70 16.39
C ASN A 211 10.77 -23.54 15.63
N GLY A 212 9.60 -23.81 16.19
CA GLY A 212 8.52 -24.56 15.54
C GLY A 212 8.01 -23.92 14.25
N ILE A 213 7.82 -22.60 14.24
CA ILE A 213 7.50 -21.81 13.04
C ILE A 213 8.69 -21.86 12.07
N LYS A 214 9.93 -21.75 12.57
CA LYS A 214 11.15 -21.80 11.74
C LYS A 214 11.30 -23.14 11.00
N ALA A 215 10.94 -24.26 11.63
CA ALA A 215 10.92 -25.58 10.98
C ALA A 215 9.92 -25.63 9.82
N ALA A 216 8.85 -24.82 9.85
CA ALA A 216 7.88 -24.73 8.77
C ALA A 216 8.13 -23.58 7.78
N TRP A 217 9.24 -22.81 7.92
CA TRP A 217 9.44 -21.52 7.26
C TRP A 217 9.28 -21.57 5.73
N SER A 218 9.87 -22.58 5.08
CA SER A 218 9.80 -22.78 3.62
C SER A 218 8.39 -23.10 3.10
N ARG A 219 7.51 -23.56 3.98
CA ARG A 219 6.10 -23.88 3.68
C ARG A 219 5.15 -22.74 4.06
N LEU A 220 5.62 -21.75 4.81
CA LEU A 220 4.81 -20.58 5.14
C LEU A 220 4.65 -19.70 3.90
N PRO A 221 3.47 -19.13 3.71
CA PRO A 221 3.28 -18.11 2.70
C PRO A 221 4.20 -16.91 2.86
N LYS A 222 4.66 -16.38 1.72
CA LYS A 222 5.58 -15.24 1.67
C LYS A 222 5.05 -13.99 2.39
N THR A 223 3.74 -13.74 2.33
CA THR A 223 3.15 -12.58 3.03
C THR A 223 3.27 -12.70 4.55
N ILE A 224 3.15 -13.92 5.09
CA ILE A 224 3.34 -14.19 6.52
C ILE A 224 4.81 -14.03 6.89
N THR A 225 5.73 -14.65 6.14
CA THR A 225 7.17 -14.55 6.45
C THR A 225 7.66 -13.10 6.35
N ASP A 226 7.24 -12.36 5.34
CA ASP A 226 7.59 -10.93 5.17
C ASP A 226 7.01 -10.09 6.32
N THR A 227 5.82 -10.43 6.84
CA THR A 227 5.25 -9.75 8.02
C THR A 227 6.05 -10.02 9.30
N ILE A 228 6.50 -11.27 9.52
CA ILE A 228 7.40 -11.60 10.63
C ILE A 228 8.70 -10.78 10.54
N LEU A 229 9.32 -10.70 9.34
CA LEU A 229 10.54 -9.93 9.14
C LEU A 229 10.31 -8.43 9.35
N LEU A 230 9.17 -7.91 8.89
CA LEU A 230 8.76 -6.53 9.13
C LEU A 230 8.67 -6.25 10.64
N ALA A 231 7.97 -7.10 11.40
CA ALA A 231 7.84 -6.95 12.84
C ALA A 231 9.20 -6.94 13.55
N GLN A 232 10.13 -7.81 13.16
CA GLN A 232 11.50 -7.81 13.69
C GLN A 232 12.24 -6.50 13.43
N LYS A 233 12.14 -5.96 12.20
CA LYS A 233 12.78 -4.69 11.82
C LYS A 233 12.18 -3.50 12.57
N LEU A 234 10.90 -3.59 12.93
CA LEU A 234 10.21 -2.60 13.75
C LEU A 234 10.35 -2.83 15.26
N GLN A 235 11.12 -3.86 15.68
CA GLN A 235 11.31 -4.19 17.09
C GLN A 235 9.99 -4.50 17.83
N ILE A 236 9.01 -5.08 17.11
CA ILE A 236 7.75 -5.57 17.67
C ILE A 236 7.81 -7.10 17.74
N ARG A 237 7.77 -7.64 18.96
CA ARG A 237 8.07 -9.05 19.23
C ARG A 237 6.98 -10.02 18.75
N TYR A 238 5.73 -9.59 18.72
CA TYR A 238 4.62 -10.49 18.48
C TYR A 238 3.90 -10.16 17.17
N VAL A 239 3.47 -11.21 16.46
CA VAL A 239 2.63 -11.10 15.27
C VAL A 239 1.40 -12.00 15.44
N TRP A 240 0.23 -11.45 15.13
CA TRP A 240 -1.00 -12.21 15.00
C TRP A 240 -1.32 -12.44 13.52
N VAL A 241 -1.53 -13.71 13.16
CA VAL A 241 -1.95 -14.16 11.82
C VAL A 241 -3.04 -15.21 12.01
N ASP A 242 -4.25 -14.95 11.52
CA ASP A 242 -5.42 -15.85 11.66
C ASP A 242 -5.13 -17.33 11.35
N ALA A 243 -4.47 -17.62 10.23
CA ALA A 243 -4.11 -18.98 9.81
C ALA A 243 -3.20 -19.73 10.79
N LEU A 244 -2.39 -19.02 11.59
CA LEU A 244 -1.42 -19.62 12.51
C LEU A 244 -1.76 -19.40 13.98
N CYS A 245 -2.66 -18.47 14.30
CA CYS A 245 -3.04 -18.15 15.68
C CYS A 245 -4.39 -18.73 16.10
N LEU A 246 -5.18 -19.25 15.15
CA LEU A 246 -6.41 -19.99 15.40
C LEU A 246 -6.28 -21.43 14.93
N ILE A 247 -6.78 -22.37 15.72
CA ILE A 247 -6.77 -23.79 15.37
C ILE A 247 -7.88 -24.02 14.34
N GLN A 248 -7.50 -24.25 13.08
CA GLN A 248 -8.43 -24.21 11.95
C GLN A 248 -9.39 -25.41 11.89
N ASP A 249 -9.01 -26.54 12.49
CA ASP A 249 -9.79 -27.78 12.56
C ASP A 249 -10.53 -27.95 13.91
N ASP A 250 -10.47 -26.95 14.79
CA ASP A 250 -11.23 -26.87 16.04
C ASP A 250 -12.30 -25.77 15.93
N GLU A 251 -13.55 -26.19 15.77
CA GLU A 251 -14.70 -25.30 15.54
C GLU A 251 -14.91 -24.31 16.70
N ASP A 252 -14.68 -24.75 17.94
CA ASP A 252 -14.88 -23.94 19.13
C ASP A 252 -13.79 -22.88 19.27
N ASP A 253 -12.52 -23.22 18.99
CA ASP A 253 -11.40 -22.24 18.99
C ASP A 253 -11.60 -21.22 17.87
N LEU A 254 -11.92 -21.68 16.65
CA LEU A 254 -12.17 -20.81 15.51
C LEU A 254 -13.34 -19.84 15.78
N ARG A 255 -14.47 -20.34 16.29
CA ARG A 255 -15.65 -19.52 16.59
C ARG A 255 -15.37 -18.47 17.64
N ARG A 256 -14.66 -18.81 18.72
CA ARG A 256 -14.31 -17.83 19.75
C ARG A 256 -13.40 -16.75 19.18
N GLY A 257 -12.37 -17.15 18.42
CA GLY A 257 -11.45 -16.25 17.76
C GLY A 257 -12.11 -15.28 16.77
N ILE A 258 -12.99 -15.80 15.91
CA ILE A 258 -13.74 -14.97 14.95
C ILE A 258 -14.63 -13.96 15.70
N ASN A 259 -15.27 -14.38 16.78
CA ASN A 259 -16.19 -13.50 17.52
C ASN A 259 -15.52 -12.30 18.20
N VAL A 260 -14.19 -12.34 18.38
CA VAL A 260 -13.38 -11.23 18.93
C VAL A 260 -12.36 -10.69 17.94
N MET A 261 -12.52 -10.97 16.64
CA MET A 261 -11.55 -10.56 15.63
C MET A 261 -11.43 -9.04 15.53
N ASP A 262 -12.54 -8.34 15.67
CA ASP A 262 -12.61 -6.89 15.79
C ASP A 262 -11.73 -6.39 16.93
N ASN A 263 -11.83 -6.97 18.13
CA ASN A 263 -10.98 -6.61 19.27
C ASN A 263 -9.49 -6.90 19.02
N ILE A 264 -9.18 -8.02 18.34
CA ILE A 264 -7.80 -8.35 17.93
C ILE A 264 -7.28 -7.24 16.99
N TYR A 265 -7.96 -6.92 15.89
CA TYR A 265 -7.48 -5.89 14.97
C TYR A 265 -7.41 -4.50 15.61
N GLU A 266 -8.42 -4.11 16.37
CA GLU A 266 -8.51 -2.82 17.06
C GLU A 266 -7.35 -2.61 18.07
N ARG A 267 -6.87 -3.68 18.72
CA ARG A 267 -5.80 -3.61 19.75
C ARG A 267 -4.41 -3.89 19.22
N ALA A 268 -4.27 -4.23 17.95
CA ALA A 268 -2.97 -4.40 17.35
C ALA A 268 -2.22 -3.07 17.37
N HIS A 269 -0.93 -3.14 17.72
CA HIS A 269 -0.07 -1.97 17.70
C HIS A 269 0.08 -1.40 16.29
N LEU A 270 0.09 -2.30 15.30
CA LEU A 270 0.07 -1.99 13.87
C LEU A 270 -0.69 -3.10 13.14
N THR A 271 -1.56 -2.73 12.20
CA THR A 271 -2.13 -3.68 11.24
C THR A 271 -1.49 -3.52 9.88
N VAL A 272 -0.86 -4.59 9.40
CA VAL A 272 -0.32 -4.68 8.05
C VAL A 272 -1.40 -5.20 7.14
N VAL A 273 -1.78 -4.37 6.16
CA VAL A 273 -2.75 -4.73 5.13
C VAL A 273 -2.01 -5.11 3.85
N ALA A 274 -1.94 -6.40 3.54
CA ALA A 274 -1.37 -6.89 2.29
C ALA A 274 -2.43 -6.82 1.18
N ALA A 275 -2.66 -5.61 0.68
CA ALA A 275 -3.62 -5.34 -0.40
C ALA A 275 -3.11 -5.74 -1.80
N TYR A 276 -1.78 -5.90 -1.94
CA TYR A 276 -1.14 -6.23 -3.21
C TYR A 276 -1.07 -7.74 -3.41
N GLY A 277 -1.54 -8.22 -4.57
CA GLY A 277 -1.52 -9.62 -4.95
C GLY A 277 -2.87 -10.33 -4.80
N HIS A 278 -2.92 -11.56 -5.31
CA HIS A 278 -4.16 -12.34 -5.41
C HIS A 278 -4.24 -13.49 -4.38
N ASN A 279 -3.16 -13.72 -3.63
CA ASN A 279 -3.04 -14.82 -2.67
C ASN A 279 -1.91 -14.61 -1.66
N ALA A 280 -1.81 -15.54 -0.72
CA ALA A 280 -0.90 -15.55 0.42
C ALA A 280 0.61 -15.56 0.07
N ASN A 281 1.00 -15.92 -1.16
CA ASN A 281 2.40 -15.95 -1.60
C ASN A 281 2.82 -14.67 -2.32
N ALA A 282 1.96 -13.64 -2.42
CA ALA A 282 2.34 -12.39 -3.09
C ALA A 282 3.52 -11.66 -2.43
N GLY A 283 3.72 -11.84 -1.12
CA GLY A 283 4.74 -11.13 -0.35
C GLY A 283 4.37 -9.67 -0.09
N LEU A 284 5.20 -8.99 0.68
CA LEU A 284 5.12 -7.55 0.89
C LEU A 284 6.24 -6.86 0.10
N PRO A 285 5.92 -6.02 -0.89
CA PRO A 285 6.93 -5.34 -1.69
C PRO A 285 7.87 -4.43 -0.89
N GLY A 286 9.17 -4.64 -1.05
CA GLY A 286 10.25 -3.90 -0.39
C GLY A 286 10.76 -4.55 0.90
N ILE A 287 10.17 -5.66 1.36
CA ILE A 287 10.73 -6.46 2.48
C ILE A 287 11.91 -7.30 1.98
N ALA A 288 11.66 -8.20 1.03
CA ALA A 288 12.72 -8.88 0.32
C ALA A 288 13.42 -7.89 -0.64
N LYS A 289 14.75 -7.98 -0.73
CA LYS A 289 15.55 -7.17 -1.63
C LYS A 289 14.98 -7.20 -3.05
N ASN A 290 14.80 -6.02 -3.65
CA ASN A 290 14.28 -5.87 -5.02
C ASN A 290 12.88 -6.47 -5.26
N SER A 291 12.07 -6.74 -4.22
CA SER A 291 10.71 -7.28 -4.37
C SER A 291 9.68 -6.21 -4.77
N ARG A 292 10.01 -4.93 -4.63
CA ARG A 292 9.20 -3.81 -5.08
C ARG A 292 9.53 -3.44 -6.52
N MET A 293 8.51 -3.38 -7.37
CA MET A 293 8.66 -2.79 -8.70
C MET A 293 8.99 -1.30 -8.54
N ARG A 294 10.12 -0.88 -9.13
CA ARG A 294 10.44 0.54 -9.25
C ARG A 294 9.46 1.14 -10.26
N THR A 295 8.69 2.14 -9.86
CA THR A 295 8.00 2.97 -10.85
C THR A 295 8.95 4.13 -11.11
N GLU A 296 9.55 4.14 -12.28
CA GLU A 296 10.50 5.17 -12.69
C GLU A 296 9.74 6.46 -13.04
N SER A 297 10.29 7.61 -12.64
CA SER A 297 9.90 8.89 -13.20
C SER A 297 10.34 8.97 -14.67
N ILE A 298 9.61 9.70 -15.50
CA ILE A 298 9.99 9.98 -16.88
C ILE A 298 10.52 11.41 -16.95
N ASP A 299 11.70 11.57 -17.54
CA ASP A 299 12.26 12.88 -17.88
C ASP A 299 11.49 13.49 -19.05
N VAL A 300 10.68 14.51 -18.78
CA VAL A 300 9.87 15.18 -19.80
C VAL A 300 10.61 16.36 -20.43
N ARG A 301 11.39 17.09 -19.61
CA ARG A 301 12.33 18.13 -20.03
C ARG A 301 13.57 18.11 -19.12
N LYS A 302 14.58 18.91 -19.44
CA LYS A 302 15.77 19.08 -18.61
C LYS A 302 15.33 19.55 -17.22
N ASN A 303 15.67 18.78 -16.19
CA ASN A 303 15.30 19.04 -14.79
C ASN A 303 13.79 18.97 -14.49
N ILE A 304 12.99 18.36 -15.37
CA ILE A 304 11.56 18.13 -15.12
C ILE A 304 11.28 16.63 -15.24
N HIS A 305 11.12 16.03 -14.07
CA HIS A 305 10.71 14.65 -13.89
C HIS A 305 9.22 14.61 -13.59
N MET A 306 8.53 13.61 -14.13
CA MET A 306 7.10 13.43 -13.87
C MET A 306 6.78 11.95 -13.71
N ARG A 307 5.70 11.64 -13.00
CA ARG A 307 5.28 10.25 -12.73
C ARG A 307 3.77 10.14 -12.74
N VAL A 308 3.30 8.93 -13.06
CA VAL A 308 1.91 8.51 -12.84
C VAL A 308 1.75 7.98 -11.42
N PHE A 309 0.79 8.55 -10.69
CA PHE A 309 0.33 8.08 -9.39
C PHE A 309 -1.13 7.68 -9.48
N MET A 310 -1.47 6.64 -8.73
CA MET A 310 -2.83 6.23 -8.46
C MET A 310 -3.06 6.41 -6.97
N GLU A 311 -4.17 7.03 -6.59
CA GLU A 311 -4.53 7.19 -5.18
C GLU A 311 -4.82 5.85 -4.51
N LEU A 312 -4.68 5.81 -3.19
CA LEU A 312 -4.85 4.57 -2.41
C LEU A 312 -6.22 3.93 -2.61
N ASP A 313 -7.30 4.70 -2.54
CA ASP A 313 -8.66 4.20 -2.75
C ASP A 313 -8.77 3.54 -4.12
N GLY A 314 -8.21 4.19 -5.14
CA GLY A 314 -8.19 3.64 -6.48
C GLY A 314 -7.34 2.39 -6.64
N MET A 315 -6.19 2.32 -5.97
CA MET A 315 -5.37 1.11 -5.92
C MET A 315 -6.07 -0.04 -5.19
N LEU A 316 -6.88 0.25 -4.17
CA LEU A 316 -7.56 -0.76 -3.36
C LEU A 316 -8.80 -1.33 -4.07
N ASP A 317 -9.58 -0.51 -4.76
CA ASP A 317 -10.85 -0.94 -5.38
C ASP A 317 -10.68 -2.11 -6.37
N SER A 318 -9.52 -2.20 -7.01
CA SER A 318 -9.21 -3.24 -8.00
C SER A 318 -8.56 -4.49 -7.40
N THR A 319 -8.31 -4.52 -6.09
CA THR A 319 -7.60 -5.63 -5.45
C THR A 319 -8.56 -6.73 -5.06
N VAL A 320 -8.05 -7.96 -5.11
CA VAL A 320 -8.78 -9.12 -4.56
C VAL A 320 -9.00 -8.95 -3.06
N TYR A 321 -8.13 -8.20 -2.38
CA TYR A 321 -8.33 -7.87 -0.99
C TYR A 321 -9.68 -7.18 -0.73
N GLN A 322 -10.10 -6.25 -1.60
CA GLN A 322 -11.34 -5.49 -1.40
C GLN A 322 -12.63 -6.28 -1.63
N THR A 323 -12.56 -7.47 -2.25
CA THR A 323 -13.75 -8.33 -2.43
C THR A 323 -14.11 -9.12 -1.17
N ARG A 324 -13.36 -8.93 -0.07
CA ARG A 324 -13.55 -9.65 1.18
C ARG A 324 -14.55 -8.95 2.09
N GLY A 325 -15.21 -9.75 2.93
CA GLY A 325 -16.18 -9.27 3.91
C GLY A 325 -15.58 -8.74 5.21
N TRP A 326 -14.29 -8.95 5.49
CA TRP A 326 -13.68 -8.59 6.78
C TRP A 326 -12.34 -7.89 6.65
N THR A 327 -12.35 -6.66 7.18
CA THR A 327 -11.37 -5.56 7.37
C THR A 327 -11.98 -4.23 7.00
#